data_AF-A0A816PZC2-F1
#
_entry.id   AF-A0A816PZC2-F1
#
_cell.length_a   1.000
_cell.length_b   1.000
_cell.length_c   1.000
_cell.angle_alpha   90.00
_cell.angle_beta   90.00
_cell.angle_gamma   90.00
#
_symmetry.space_group_name_H-M   'P 1'
#
loop_
_entity.id
_entity.type
_entity.pdbx_description
1 polymer ?
#
loop_
_entity_poly.entity_id
_entity_poly.type
_entity_poly.pdbx_seq_one_letter_code
_entity_poly.pdbx_strand_id
1 'polypeptide(L)'
;MRINFDHEIDNNPQPEEAGTITVTATIFGDDDEFDTPFTTRSHSIQDFFGCDEDEDSDCQIVRELKCFLLMEAIIDDDDVIGDAMRKLVAYIDGVACFTSSSDYSLGCALSVQMDLFPEPIRPVITPGLDPLVITPGLDPLARSWSKP
;
A
#
# COMPACT_ATOMS: atom_id res chain seq x y z
N MET A 1 4.77 4.66 -8.73
CA MET A 1 5.13 4.15 -7.39
C MET A 1 6.34 3.25 -7.52
N ARG A 2 7.37 3.50 -6.71
CA ARG A 2 8.49 2.57 -6.56
C ARG A 2 8.18 1.58 -5.44
N ILE A 3 8.57 0.33 -5.63
CA ILE A 3 8.33 -0.76 -4.67
C ILE A 3 9.64 -1.50 -4.46
N ASN A 4 10.04 -1.69 -3.21
CA ASN A 4 11.14 -2.59 -2.86
C ASN A 4 10.57 -3.79 -2.10
N PHE A 5 11.16 -4.96 -2.32
CA PHE A 5 10.79 -6.18 -1.62
C PHE A 5 11.98 -6.76 -0.88
N ASP A 6 11.70 -7.29 0.31
CA ASP A 6 12.59 -8.16 1.06
C ASP A 6 11.80 -9.38 1.55
N HIS A 7 12.49 -10.44 1.96
CA HIS A 7 11.81 -11.63 2.46
C HIS A 7 12.66 -12.41 3.46
N GLU A 8 11.96 -13.09 4.37
CA GLU A 8 12.53 -14.04 5.30
C GLU A 8 11.79 -15.38 5.17
N ILE A 9 12.56 -16.48 5.14
CA ILE A 9 12.04 -17.84 5.10
C ILE A 9 12.33 -18.50 6.44
N ASP A 10 11.28 -18.77 7.21
CA ASP A 10 11.40 -19.60 8.40
C ASP A 10 11.24 -21.07 8.01
N ASN A 11 12.33 -21.81 8.15
CA ASN A 11 12.41 -23.25 7.85
C ASN A 11 11.94 -24.14 9.00
N ASN A 12 11.74 -23.58 10.20
CA ASN A 12 11.22 -24.29 11.36
C ASN A 12 10.11 -23.47 12.04
N PRO A 13 9.03 -23.15 11.31
CA PRO A 13 7.95 -22.34 11.82
C PRO A 13 7.16 -23.08 12.90
N GLN A 14 6.41 -22.34 13.71
CA GLN A 14 5.44 -22.96 14.61
C GLN A 14 4.37 -23.70 13.78
N PRO A 15 3.73 -24.76 14.32
CA PRO A 15 2.74 -25.54 13.58
C PRO A 15 1.60 -24.72 12.98
N GLU A 16 1.17 -23.65 13.65
CA GLU A 16 0.15 -22.71 13.21
C GLU A 16 0.61 -21.77 12.08
N GLU A 17 1.91 -21.69 11.84
CA GLU A 17 2.54 -20.79 10.87
C GLU A 17 3.10 -21.51 9.65
N ALA A 18 3.19 -22.83 9.71
CA ALA A 18 3.73 -23.66 8.65
C ALA A 18 2.97 -23.46 7.33
N GLY A 19 3.72 -23.12 6.28
CA GLY A 19 3.17 -22.89 4.94
C GLY A 19 2.35 -21.59 4.79
N THR A 20 2.39 -20.68 5.76
CA THR A 20 1.72 -19.37 5.67
C THR A 20 2.58 -18.34 4.96
N ILE A 21 1.94 -17.35 4.35
CA ILE A 21 2.59 -16.15 3.79
C ILE A 21 2.12 -14.94 4.59
N THR A 22 3.06 -14.17 5.10
CA THR A 22 2.80 -12.89 5.77
C THR A 22 3.35 -11.78 4.89
N VAL A 23 2.55 -10.77 4.58
CA VAL A 23 2.98 -9.58 3.85
C VAL A 23 2.85 -8.38 4.77
N THR A 24 3.98 -7.71 5.01
CA THR A 24 4.04 -6.43 5.71
C THR A 24 4.34 -5.33 4.70
N ALA A 25 3.34 -4.53 4.37
CA ALA A 25 3.48 -3.38 3.49
C ALA A 25 3.69 -2.12 4.31
N THR A 26 4.67 -1.28 3.94
CA THR A 26 4.90 0.01 4.59
C THR A 26 4.93 1.10 3.55
N ILE A 27 4.10 2.13 3.71
CA ILE A 27 4.13 3.31 2.85
C ILE A 27 5.06 4.33 3.48
N PHE A 28 6.10 4.71 2.73
CA PHE A 28 7.06 5.74 3.11
C PHE A 28 6.69 7.07 2.45
N GLY A 29 6.37 8.08 3.26
CA GLY A 29 6.10 9.44 2.80
C GLY A 29 7.38 10.25 2.52
N ASP A 30 7.22 11.42 1.90
CA ASP A 30 8.31 12.41 1.76
C ASP A 30 8.63 13.12 3.09
N ASP A 31 7.69 13.08 4.03
CA ASP A 31 7.79 13.55 5.39
C ASP A 31 7.92 12.36 6.34
N ASP A 32 9.06 12.32 7.05
CA ASP A 32 9.48 11.28 8.00
C ASP A 32 8.51 11.03 9.19
N GLU A 33 7.32 11.64 9.18
CA GLU A 33 6.38 11.69 10.31
C GLU A 33 5.28 10.62 10.25
N PHE A 34 4.99 10.00 9.10
CA PHE A 34 3.95 8.96 9.01
C PHE A 34 4.28 7.83 8.03
N ASP A 35 5.18 6.93 8.43
CA ASP A 35 5.21 5.59 7.85
C ASP A 35 3.93 4.86 8.24
N THR A 36 3.16 4.39 7.26
CA THR A 36 1.91 3.66 7.51
C THR A 36 2.14 2.17 7.25
N PRO A 37 2.35 1.35 8.30
CA PRO A 37 2.49 -0.09 8.15
C PRO A 37 1.13 -0.77 8.07
N PHE A 38 1.07 -1.82 7.26
CA PHE A 38 -0.04 -2.73 7.10
C PHE A 38 0.50 -4.15 7.08
N THR A 39 -0.17 -5.09 7.76
CA THR A 39 0.23 -6.49 7.76
C THR A 39 -0.97 -7.37 7.52
N THR A 40 -0.84 -8.28 6.56
CA THR A 40 -1.84 -9.29 6.21
C THR A 40 -1.18 -10.65 6.10
N ARG A 41 -1.96 -11.73 6.25
CA ARG A 41 -1.47 -13.11 6.30
C ARG A 41 -2.42 -14.05 5.59
N SER A 42 -1.88 -15.00 4.83
CA SER A 42 -2.63 -16.10 4.24
C SER A 42 -2.75 -17.28 5.21
N HIS A 43 -3.81 -18.07 5.06
CA HIS A 43 -3.94 -19.34 5.80
C HIS A 43 -2.99 -20.41 5.28
N SER A 44 -2.71 -20.41 3.98
CA SER A 44 -1.73 -21.30 3.36
C SER A 44 -1.14 -20.67 2.11
N ILE A 45 -0.04 -21.23 1.60
CA ILE A 45 0.51 -20.89 0.28
C ILE A 45 -0.47 -21.24 -0.85
N GLN A 46 -1.29 -22.28 -0.66
CA GLN A 46 -2.34 -22.64 -1.62
C GLN A 46 -3.48 -21.63 -1.61
N ASP A 47 -3.78 -21.00 -0.47
CA ASP A 47 -4.78 -19.92 -0.41
C ASP A 47 -4.30 -18.65 -1.14
N PHE A 48 -2.98 -18.51 -1.31
CA PHE A 48 -2.40 -17.40 -2.06
C PHE A 48 -2.39 -17.66 -3.57
N PHE A 49 -1.99 -18.86 -4.01
CA PHE A 49 -1.87 -19.23 -5.43
C PHE A 49 -3.09 -19.95 -6.02
N GLY A 50 -3.95 -20.53 -5.19
CA GLY A 50 -5.07 -21.39 -5.57
C GLY A 50 -6.37 -20.66 -5.87
N CYS A 51 -6.30 -19.38 -6.24
CA CYS A 51 -7.44 -18.58 -6.70
C CYS A 51 -7.86 -18.92 -8.14
N ASP A 52 -7.84 -20.20 -8.52
CA ASP A 52 -8.06 -20.68 -9.89
C ASP A 52 -9.49 -21.19 -10.16
N GLU A 53 -10.41 -21.17 -9.18
CA GLU A 53 -11.78 -21.65 -9.41
C GLU A 53 -12.79 -20.55 -9.76
N ASP A 54 -12.53 -19.29 -9.39
CA ASP A 54 -13.32 -18.13 -9.79
C ASP A 54 -12.36 -16.99 -10.16
N GLU A 55 -12.29 -16.65 -11.45
CA GLU A 55 -11.36 -15.64 -12.03
C GLU A 55 -11.50 -14.22 -11.43
N ASP A 56 -12.49 -14.00 -10.55
CA ASP A 56 -12.77 -12.74 -9.86
C ASP A 56 -12.40 -12.73 -8.35
N SER A 57 -11.86 -13.84 -7.82
CA SER A 57 -11.53 -13.98 -6.39
C SER A 57 -10.08 -13.60 -6.12
N ASP A 58 -9.78 -12.30 -5.98
CA ASP A 58 -8.51 -11.84 -5.40
C ASP A 58 -8.22 -12.61 -4.10
N CYS A 59 -7.00 -13.17 -3.97
CA CYS A 59 -6.58 -13.78 -2.71
C CYS A 59 -6.67 -12.76 -1.56
N GLN A 60 -6.89 -13.23 -0.33
CA GLN A 60 -7.13 -12.33 0.81
C GLN A 60 -6.06 -11.24 0.95
N ILE A 61 -4.78 -11.62 0.78
CA ILE A 61 -3.65 -10.69 0.85
C ILE A 61 -3.77 -9.58 -0.20
N VAL A 62 -4.06 -9.94 -1.46
CA VAL A 62 -4.20 -8.97 -2.56
C VAL A 62 -5.38 -8.03 -2.31
N ARG A 63 -6.54 -8.58 -1.90
CA ARG A 63 -7.73 -7.80 -1.62
C ARG A 63 -7.52 -6.81 -0.48
N GLU A 64 -6.96 -7.26 0.64
CA GLU A 64 -6.74 -6.40 1.80
C GLU A 64 -5.68 -5.33 1.51
N LEU A 65 -4.60 -5.68 0.82
CA LEU A 65 -3.59 -4.70 0.40
C LEU A 65 -4.16 -3.66 -0.56
N LYS A 66 -5.01 -4.07 -1.51
CA LYS A 66 -5.72 -3.15 -2.41
C LYS A 66 -6.60 -2.18 -1.61
N CYS A 67 -7.36 -2.66 -0.63
CA CYS A 67 -8.15 -1.79 0.24
C CYS A 67 -7.28 -0.83 1.04
N PHE A 68 -6.14 -1.29 1.55
CA PHE A 68 -5.18 -0.46 2.27
C PHE A 68 -4.62 0.68 1.39
N LEU A 69 -4.18 0.37 0.17
CA LEU A 69 -3.68 1.38 -0.78
C LEU A 69 -4.75 2.42 -1.16
N LEU A 70 -6.01 2.00 -1.32
CA LEU A 70 -7.11 2.90 -1.66
C LEU A 70 -7.48 3.83 -0.49
N MET A 71 -7.52 3.32 0.73
CA MET A 71 -8.08 4.03 1.89
C MET A 71 -7.04 4.84 2.66
N GLU A 72 -5.84 4.29 2.85
CA GLU A 72 -4.80 4.90 3.69
C GLU A 72 -3.77 5.66 2.86
N ALA A 73 -3.39 5.13 1.69
CA ALA A 73 -2.43 5.78 0.80
C ALA A 73 -3.08 6.85 -0.10
N ILE A 74 -4.42 6.84 -0.20
CA ILE A 74 -5.20 7.70 -1.11
C ILE A 74 -4.68 7.57 -2.56
N ILE A 75 -4.34 6.35 -2.96
CA ILE A 75 -3.91 6.04 -4.33
C ILE A 75 -5.13 5.46 -5.04
N ASP A 76 -5.77 6.24 -5.89
CA ASP A 76 -6.96 5.84 -6.66
C ASP A 76 -6.64 5.49 -8.12
N ASP A 77 -5.36 5.41 -8.47
CA ASP A 77 -4.89 5.00 -9.78
C ASP A 77 -4.88 3.46 -9.89
N ASP A 78 -5.88 2.93 -10.60
CA ASP A 78 -6.07 1.49 -10.83
C ASP A 78 -4.85 0.84 -11.51
N ASP A 79 -4.13 1.55 -12.38
CA ASP A 79 -2.94 1.02 -13.05
C ASP A 79 -1.78 0.88 -12.05
N VAL A 80 -1.63 1.87 -11.15
CA VAL A 80 -0.61 1.82 -10.09
C VAL A 80 -0.90 0.72 -9.09
N ILE A 81 -2.15 0.57 -8.66
CA ILE A 81 -2.57 -0.51 -7.76
C ILE A 81 -2.36 -1.86 -8.43
N GLY A 82 -2.80 -2.00 -9.69
CA GLY A 82 -2.66 -3.23 -10.45
C GLY A 82 -1.21 -3.65 -10.65
N ASP A 83 -0.31 -2.70 -10.94
CA ASP A 83 1.13 -2.93 -11.03
C ASP A 83 1.73 -3.37 -9.69
N ALA A 84 1.32 -2.75 -8.58
CA ALA A 84 1.76 -3.14 -7.24
C ALA A 84 1.34 -4.57 -6.88
N MET A 85 0.09 -4.95 -7.15
CA MET A 85 -0.40 -6.31 -6.90
C MET A 85 0.34 -7.33 -7.77
N ARG A 86 0.50 -7.04 -9.07
CA ARG A 86 1.23 -7.91 -10.01
C ARG A 86 2.66 -8.13 -9.56
N LYS A 87 3.35 -7.09 -9.10
CA LYS A 87 4.74 -7.18 -8.60
C LYS A 87 4.84 -8.02 -7.33
N LEU A 88 3.90 -7.87 -6.38
CA LEU A 88 3.85 -8.69 -5.18
C LEU A 88 3.69 -10.17 -5.52
N VAL A 89 2.72 -10.50 -6.39
CA VAL A 89 2.48 -11.89 -6.82
C VAL A 89 3.70 -12.46 -7.53
N ALA A 90 4.30 -11.71 -8.46
CA ALA A 90 5.50 -12.16 -9.17
C ALA A 90 6.71 -12.35 -8.25
N TYR A 91 6.85 -11.52 -7.21
CA TYR A 91 7.92 -11.65 -6.24
C TYR A 91 7.74 -12.91 -5.37
N ILE A 92 6.54 -13.12 -4.82
CA ILE A 92 6.23 -14.31 -4.02
C ILE A 92 6.37 -15.58 -4.87
N ASP A 93 5.90 -15.57 -6.12
CA ASP A 93 6.11 -16.68 -7.07
C ASP A 93 7.60 -16.94 -7.30
N GLY A 94 8.41 -15.90 -7.52
CA GLY A 94 9.85 -16.05 -7.69
C GLY A 94 10.57 -16.64 -6.47
N VAL A 95 10.10 -16.33 -5.25
CA VAL A 95 10.66 -16.88 -4.00
C VAL A 95 10.19 -18.33 -3.77
N ALA A 96 8.90 -18.59 -3.97
CA ALA A 96 8.28 -19.86 -3.63
C ALA A 96 8.39 -20.94 -4.72
N CYS A 97 8.65 -20.55 -5.97
CA CYS A 97 8.70 -21.48 -7.09
C CYS A 97 10.03 -22.25 -7.15
N PHE A 98 9.91 -23.58 -7.22
CA PHE A 98 10.97 -24.60 -7.17
C PHE A 98 12.07 -24.52 -8.25
N THR A 99 11.98 -23.55 -9.17
CA THR A 99 12.98 -23.34 -10.24
C THR A 99 14.10 -22.39 -9.83
N SER A 100 13.87 -21.59 -8.79
CA SER A 100 14.84 -20.72 -8.14
C SER A 100 15.65 -21.55 -7.13
N SER A 101 16.93 -21.22 -6.92
CA SER A 101 17.75 -21.78 -5.83
C SER A 101 17.30 -21.27 -4.44
N SER A 102 16.00 -21.09 -4.22
CA SER A 102 15.49 -20.63 -2.93
C SER A 102 15.56 -21.78 -1.93
N ASP A 103 15.92 -21.44 -0.70
CA ASP A 103 15.84 -22.37 0.44
C ASP A 103 14.38 -22.62 0.86
N TYR A 104 13.41 -22.23 0.03
CA TYR A 104 11.98 -22.32 0.33
C TYR A 104 11.46 -23.75 0.13
N SER A 105 10.66 -24.21 1.09
CA SER A 105 9.89 -25.43 1.02
C SER A 105 8.43 -25.13 1.39
N LEU A 106 7.48 -25.93 0.89
CA LEU A 106 6.04 -25.70 1.12
C LEU A 106 5.63 -25.66 2.60
N GLY A 107 6.43 -26.24 3.50
CA GLY A 107 6.19 -26.18 4.95
C GLY A 107 6.76 -24.95 5.64
N CYS A 108 7.57 -24.14 4.94
CA CYS A 108 8.19 -22.94 5.50
C CYS A 108 7.17 -21.81 5.63
N ALA A 109 7.33 -20.97 6.65
CA ALA A 109 6.62 -19.70 6.70
C ALA A 109 7.42 -18.67 5.88
N LEU A 110 6.71 -17.90 5.06
CA LEU A 110 7.30 -16.83 4.25
C LEU A 110 6.82 -15.48 4.78
N SER A 111 7.77 -14.64 5.19
CA SER A 111 7.50 -13.24 5.53
C SER A 111 8.04 -12.36 4.41
N VAL A 112 7.19 -11.51 3.84
CA VAL A 112 7.55 -10.58 2.77
C VAL A 112 7.37 -9.16 3.29
N GLN A 113 8.43 -8.36 3.18
CA GLN A 113 8.37 -6.93 3.40
C GLN A 113 8.19 -6.22 2.06
N MET A 114 7.23 -5.30 1.99
CA MET A 114 6.89 -4.53 0.80
C MET A 114 6.94 -3.04 1.13
N ASP A 115 8.02 -2.37 0.71
CA ASP A 115 8.20 -0.95 0.95
C ASP A 115 7.67 -0.15 -0.26
N LEU A 116 6.71 0.72 0.00
CA LEU A 116 5.96 1.48 -1.00
C LEU A 116 6.38 2.95 -0.95
N PHE A 117 6.89 3.43 -2.08
CA PHE A 117 7.29 4.82 -2.26
C PHE A 117 6.35 5.45 -3.30
N PRO A 118 5.24 6.08 -2.87
CA PRO A 118 4.43 6.89 -3.76
C PRO A 118 5.30 7.98 -4.39
N GLU A 119 5.05 8.29 -5.66
CA GLU A 119 5.72 9.44 -6.26
C GLU A 119 5.18 10.72 -5.62
N PRO A 120 6.01 11.74 -5.36
CA PRO A 120 5.51 13.02 -4.88
C PRO A 120 4.40 13.50 -5.80
N ILE A 121 3.23 13.75 -5.22
CA ILE A 121 2.18 14.50 -5.91
C ILE A 121 2.80 15.87 -6.19
N ARG A 122 3.24 16.10 -7.43
CA ARG A 122 3.62 17.45 -7.84
C ARG A 122 2.40 18.31 -7.53
N PRO A 123 2.50 19.35 -6.69
CA PRO A 123 1.37 20.24 -6.51
C PRO A 123 1.00 20.73 -7.89
N VAL A 124 -0.23 20.47 -8.32
CA VAL A 124 -0.79 21.06 -9.53
C VAL A 124 -0.80 22.54 -9.26
N ILE A 125 0.26 23.22 -9.66
CA ILE A 125 0.29 24.68 -9.72
C ILE A 125 -0.71 25.01 -10.81
N THR A 126 -1.96 25.23 -10.44
CA THR A 126 -2.94 25.83 -11.34
C THR A 126 -2.37 27.19 -11.73
N PRO A 127 -2.00 27.42 -13.00
CA PRO A 127 -1.51 28.72 -13.42
C PRO A 127 -2.73 29.60 -13.58
N GLY A 128 -3.15 30.31 -12.53
CA GLY A 128 -4.29 31.21 -12.69
C GLY A 128 -5.02 31.74 -11.46
N LEU A 129 -4.42 31.80 -10.27
CA LEU A 129 -4.97 32.65 -9.21
C LEU A 129 -3.87 33.56 -8.67
N ASP A 130 -3.93 34.81 -9.12
CA ASP A 130 -3.16 35.93 -8.59
C ASP A 130 -3.24 35.97 -7.06
N PRO A 131 -2.13 36.15 -6.33
CA PRO A 131 -2.16 36.36 -4.90
C PRO A 131 -2.67 37.78 -4.64
N LEU A 132 -3.99 37.94 -4.47
CA LEU A 132 -4.55 39.15 -3.88
C LEU A 132 -4.17 39.19 -2.39
N VAL A 133 -3.04 39.83 -2.14
CA VAL A 133 -2.82 40.86 -1.10
C VAL A 133 -3.69 40.69 0.15
N ILE A 134 -3.12 40.04 1.16
CA ILE A 134 -3.60 40.16 2.54
C ILE A 134 -2.99 41.44 3.11
N THR A 135 -3.73 42.56 3.07
CA THR A 135 -3.44 43.73 3.90
C THR A 135 -3.98 43.52 5.31
N PRO A 136 -3.18 43.64 6.37
CA PRO A 136 -3.69 43.61 7.74
C PRO A 136 -4.09 45.02 8.20
N GLY A 137 -5.30 45.15 8.75
CA GLY A 137 -5.70 46.28 9.62
C GLY A 137 -6.82 47.18 9.08
N LEU A 138 -8.00 47.14 9.72
CA LEU A 138 -8.52 48.19 10.62
C LEU A 138 -9.98 47.90 11.05
N ASP A 139 -10.33 48.44 12.21
CA ASP A 139 -11.42 48.17 13.16
C ASP A 139 -12.89 47.97 12.72
N PRO A 140 -13.72 47.36 13.59
CA PRO A 140 -15.16 47.18 13.38
C PRO A 140 -15.99 48.29 14.05
N LEU A 141 -16.47 49.30 13.33
CA LEU A 141 -17.53 50.19 13.85
C LEU A 141 -18.44 50.76 12.76
N ALA A 142 -19.72 50.90 13.14
CA ALA A 142 -20.81 51.66 12.53
C ALA A 142 -21.70 50.96 11.48
N ARG A 143 -22.63 50.12 11.96
CA ARG A 143 -23.88 49.83 11.26
C ARG A 143 -24.98 50.77 11.79
N SER A 144 -25.09 51.95 11.20
CA SER A 144 -26.22 52.86 11.42
C SER A 144 -27.48 52.29 10.77
N TRP A 145 -28.56 52.17 11.54
CA TRP A 145 -29.88 51.80 11.05
C TRP A 145 -30.55 53.03 10.41
N SER A 146 -30.99 52.91 9.16
CA SER A 146 -31.92 53.86 8.54
C SER A 146 -33.25 53.15 8.26
N LYS A 147 -34.30 53.68 8.86
CA LYS A 147 -35.70 53.32 8.67
C LYS A 147 -36.30 54.25 7.61
N PRO A 148 -37.24 53.77 6.79
CA PRO A 148 -38.49 54.50 6.62
C PRO A 148 -39.66 53.75 7.26
#